data_AF-A0A2V9NWH0-F1
#
_entry.id   AF-A0A2V9NWH0-F1
#
_cell.length_a   1.000
_cell.length_b   1.000
_cell.length_c   1.000
_cell.angle_alpha   90.00
_cell.angle_beta   90.00
_cell.angle_gamma   90.00
#
_symmetry.space_group_name_H-M   'P 1'
#
loop_
_entity.id
_entity.type
_entity.pdbx_description
1 polymer ?
#
loop_
_entity_poly.entity_id
_entity_poly.type
_entity_poly.pdbx_seq_one_letter_code
_entity_poly.pdbx_strand_id
1 'polypeptide(L)'
;MKRVFPRMGSVDLGKILLGDRAAEIAEAAVILPALFMLLLSIYWFGRAYMIYGAINHAARAGAQTAAVPAGCANCGASGTWAGSTLPDDATVVQSVNSSLLAAHLDPSQAVPSTPNPVPRPCPGAEPEGICSQASGGQFTICRNMQLNQGESSPPVCGVIISFQYPYQFVLPFTSLNNQKIQLKAQVEMRAED
;
A
#
# COMPACT_ATOMS: atom_id res chain seq x y z
N MET A 1 26.80 -50.71 69.37
CA MET A 1 25.93 -49.86 68.52
C MET A 1 26.58 -49.74 67.15
N LYS A 2 25.97 -50.32 66.10
CA LYS A 2 26.55 -50.44 64.76
C LYS A 2 25.98 -49.31 63.89
N ARG A 3 26.79 -48.32 63.50
CA ARG A 3 26.36 -47.25 62.58
C ARG A 3 26.27 -47.82 61.17
N VAL A 4 25.07 -47.75 60.58
CA VAL A 4 24.82 -48.05 59.18
C VAL A 4 24.96 -46.74 58.40
N PHE A 5 25.94 -46.67 57.50
CA PHE A 5 26.06 -45.59 56.51
C PHE A 5 25.21 -45.94 55.29
N PRO A 6 24.41 -45.02 54.72
CA PRO A 6 23.70 -45.27 53.48
C PRO A 6 24.69 -45.22 52.30
N ARG A 7 24.59 -46.20 51.40
CA ARG A 7 25.31 -46.24 50.12
C ARG A 7 24.75 -45.15 49.21
N MET A 8 25.59 -44.16 48.87
CA MET A 8 25.35 -43.23 47.77
C MET A 8 25.33 -44.04 46.47
N GLY A 9 24.17 -44.17 45.83
CA GLY A 9 24.03 -44.83 44.54
C GLY A 9 24.84 -44.11 43.46
N SER A 10 25.55 -44.89 42.66
CA SER A 10 26.25 -44.42 41.46
C SER A 10 25.25 -43.75 40.52
N VAL A 11 25.44 -42.45 40.30
CA VAL A 11 24.71 -41.69 39.29
C VAL A 11 25.35 -42.02 37.93
N ASP A 12 24.60 -42.66 37.03
CA ASP A 12 25.03 -43.00 35.67
C ASP A 12 25.22 -41.72 34.84
N LEU A 13 26.42 -41.13 34.89
CA LEU A 13 26.80 -39.91 34.17
C LEU A 13 26.57 -40.01 32.64
N GLY A 14 26.66 -41.22 32.08
CA GLY A 14 26.40 -41.48 30.67
C GLY A 14 24.93 -41.28 30.24
N LYS A 15 23.96 -41.50 31.13
CA LYS A 15 22.54 -41.22 30.85
C LYS A 15 22.21 -39.72 30.93
N ILE A 16 22.95 -38.98 31.75
CA ILE A 16 22.79 -37.52 31.88
C ILE A 16 23.36 -36.82 30.65
N LEU A 17 24.55 -37.21 30.18
CA LEU A 17 25.18 -36.65 28.98
C LEU A 17 24.41 -36.97 27.67
N LEU A 18 23.65 -38.08 27.63
CA LEU A 18 22.78 -38.41 26.50
C LEU A 18 21.48 -37.59 26.50
N GLY A 19 21.02 -37.15 27.68
CA GLY A 19 19.84 -36.30 27.85
C GLY A 19 20.05 -34.89 27.30
N ASP A 20 21.22 -34.30 27.55
CA ASP A 20 21.56 -32.94 27.06
C ASP A 20 21.53 -32.87 25.53
N ARG A 21 22.06 -33.88 24.83
CA ARG A 21 22.05 -33.91 23.36
C ARG A 21 20.65 -34.04 22.76
N ALA A 22 19.75 -34.77 23.43
CA ALA A 22 18.37 -34.89 22.99
C ALA A 22 17.58 -33.60 23.27
N ALA A 23 17.88 -32.91 24.37
CA ALA A 23 17.30 -31.62 24.69
C ALA A 23 17.74 -30.53 23.70
N GLU A 24 19.02 -30.47 23.32
CA GLU A 24 19.52 -29.55 22.30
C GLU A 24 18.80 -29.71 20.95
N ILE A 25 18.56 -30.95 20.53
CA ILE A 25 17.81 -31.25 19.29
C ILE A 25 16.34 -30.82 19.44
N ALA A 26 15.73 -31.01 20.60
CA ALA A 26 14.35 -30.61 20.86
C ALA A 26 14.20 -29.08 20.86
N GLU A 27 15.15 -28.35 21.42
CA GLU A 27 15.15 -26.87 21.41
C GLU A 27 15.35 -26.33 19.99
N ALA A 28 16.32 -26.86 19.24
CA ALA A 28 16.54 -26.48 17.85
C ALA A 28 15.32 -26.79 16.97
N ALA A 29 14.64 -27.91 17.23
CA ALA A 29 13.42 -28.31 16.51
C ALA A 29 12.23 -27.37 16.75
N VAL A 30 12.21 -26.61 17.86
CA VAL A 30 11.17 -25.60 18.13
C VAL A 30 11.58 -24.23 17.59
N ILE A 31 12.84 -23.84 17.77
CA ILE A 31 13.32 -22.51 17.37
C ILE A 31 13.38 -22.39 15.85
N LEU A 32 13.84 -23.42 15.14
CA LEU A 32 14.02 -23.37 13.69
C LEU A 32 12.69 -23.12 12.96
N PRO A 33 11.60 -23.87 13.20
CA PRO A 33 10.29 -23.58 12.59
C PRO A 33 9.74 -22.21 12.97
N ALA A 34 9.94 -21.76 14.21
CA ALA A 34 9.50 -20.44 14.66
C ALA A 34 10.23 -19.32 13.89
N LEU A 35 11.53 -19.46 13.65
CA LEU A 35 12.31 -18.54 12.81
C LEU A 35 11.85 -18.57 11.35
N PHE A 36 11.56 -19.76 10.78
CA PHE A 36 11.02 -19.84 9.42
C PHE A 36 9.66 -19.16 9.28
N MET A 37 8.76 -19.32 10.26
CA MET A 37 7.47 -18.62 10.27
C MET A 37 7.65 -17.10 10.33
N LEU A 38 8.61 -16.62 11.14
CA LEU A 38 8.95 -15.21 11.23
C LEU A 38 9.52 -14.67 9.90
N LEU A 39 10.44 -15.41 9.26
CA LEU A 39 11.02 -14.98 7.99
C LEU A 39 9.98 -14.93 6.86
N LEU A 40 9.07 -15.92 6.82
CA LEU A 40 7.97 -15.93 5.85
C LEU A 40 7.00 -14.76 6.08
N SER A 41 6.68 -14.40 7.32
CA SER A 41 5.79 -13.27 7.60
C SER A 41 6.42 -11.94 7.17
N ILE A 42 7.72 -11.75 7.44
CA ILE A 42 8.48 -10.57 7.00
C ILE A 42 8.50 -10.48 5.46
N TYR A 43 8.69 -11.58 4.75
CA TYR A 43 8.69 -11.60 3.30
C TYR A 43 7.36 -11.12 2.69
N TRP A 44 6.23 -11.68 3.14
CA TRP A 44 4.90 -11.30 2.64
C TRP A 44 4.54 -9.86 3.01
N PHE A 45 4.90 -9.43 4.22
CA PHE A 45 4.71 -8.04 4.62
C PHE A 45 5.55 -7.07 3.76
N GLY A 46 6.80 -7.42 3.46
CA GLY A 46 7.67 -6.63 2.57
C GLY A 46 7.09 -6.48 1.16
N ARG A 47 6.51 -7.56 0.62
CA ARG A 47 5.78 -7.53 -0.66
C ARG A 47 4.56 -6.61 -0.61
N ALA A 48 3.76 -6.66 0.46
CA ALA A 48 2.61 -5.78 0.62
C ALA A 48 3.03 -4.30 0.69
N TYR A 49 4.09 -3.98 1.42
CA TYR A 49 4.62 -2.62 1.54
C TYR A 49 5.14 -2.07 0.21
N MET A 50 5.84 -2.91 -0.59
CA MET A 50 6.28 -2.54 -1.93
C MET A 50 5.09 -2.11 -2.83
N ILE A 51 4.01 -2.90 -2.82
CA ILE A 51 2.82 -2.61 -3.64
C ILE A 51 2.14 -1.34 -3.15
N TYR A 52 1.99 -1.18 -1.84
CA TYR A 52 1.42 0.04 -1.25
C TYR A 52 2.21 1.29 -1.65
N GLY A 53 3.55 1.23 -1.61
CA GLY A 53 4.40 2.32 -2.08
C GLY A 53 4.23 2.59 -3.57
N ALA A 54 4.17 1.54 -4.39
CA ALA A 54 4.01 1.66 -5.84
C ALA A 54 2.67 2.30 -6.24
N ILE A 55 1.55 1.89 -5.63
CA ILE A 55 0.23 2.49 -5.94
C ILE A 55 0.15 3.95 -5.52
N ASN A 56 0.77 4.35 -4.40
CA ASN A 56 0.83 5.76 -3.99
C ASN A 56 1.75 6.57 -4.88
N HIS A 57 2.87 5.99 -5.33
CA HIS A 57 3.74 6.62 -6.32
C HIS A 57 3.01 6.82 -7.66
N ALA A 58 2.26 5.82 -8.13
CA ALA A 58 1.46 5.92 -9.35
C ALA A 58 0.33 6.95 -9.22
N ALA A 59 -0.39 6.97 -8.08
CA ALA A 59 -1.39 8.00 -7.78
C ALA A 59 -0.78 9.40 -7.80
N ARG A 60 0.44 9.56 -7.27
CA ARG A 60 1.18 10.83 -7.34
C ARG A 60 1.59 11.17 -8.77
N ALA A 61 2.06 10.25 -9.59
CA ALA A 61 2.36 10.56 -10.99
C ALA A 61 1.10 11.04 -11.74
N GLY A 62 -0.03 10.36 -11.54
CA GLY A 62 -1.33 10.77 -12.08
C GLY A 62 -1.80 12.13 -11.56
N ALA A 63 -1.65 12.39 -10.26
CA ALA A 63 -2.05 13.66 -9.69
C ALA A 63 -1.12 14.80 -10.17
N GLN A 64 0.17 14.56 -10.41
CA GLN A 64 1.09 15.56 -10.95
C GLN A 64 0.68 15.91 -12.38
N THR A 65 0.36 14.91 -13.20
CA THR A 65 -0.13 15.17 -14.55
C THR A 65 -1.48 15.88 -14.54
N ALA A 66 -2.39 15.54 -13.63
CA ALA A 66 -3.68 16.22 -13.50
C ALA A 66 -3.58 17.66 -12.95
N ALA A 67 -2.56 17.97 -12.15
CA ALA A 67 -2.37 19.28 -11.51
C ALA A 67 -1.70 20.33 -12.41
N VAL A 68 -1.00 19.87 -13.46
CA VAL A 68 -0.23 20.74 -14.35
C VAL A 68 -1.06 21.07 -15.60
N PRO A 69 -1.03 22.31 -16.12
CA PRO A 69 -1.74 22.66 -17.34
C PRO A 69 -1.29 21.84 -18.57
N ALA A 70 -2.22 21.47 -19.44
CA ALA A 70 -2.08 20.76 -20.71
C ALA A 70 -1.26 21.54 -21.79
N GLY A 71 -0.54 22.59 -21.42
CA GLY A 71 0.28 23.41 -22.32
C GLY A 71 1.78 23.41 -21.98
N CYS A 72 2.22 22.62 -20.99
CA CYS A 72 3.66 22.55 -20.69
C CYS A 72 4.44 21.90 -21.84
N ALA A 73 5.62 22.46 -22.15
CA ALA A 73 6.42 22.13 -23.33
C ALA A 73 6.78 20.64 -23.52
N ASN A 74 6.71 19.84 -22.45
CA ASN A 74 7.01 18.40 -22.48
C ASN A 74 5.83 17.51 -22.06
N CYS A 75 4.66 18.10 -21.83
CA CYS A 75 3.46 17.38 -21.43
C CYS A 75 2.64 17.16 -22.70
N GLY A 76 2.77 15.99 -23.32
CA GLY A 76 2.01 15.65 -24.52
C GLY A 76 0.52 15.75 -24.24
N ALA A 77 -0.13 16.81 -24.73
CA ALA A 77 -1.52 17.07 -24.43
C ALA A 77 -2.44 16.37 -25.42
N SER A 78 -3.12 15.34 -24.96
CA SER A 78 -4.27 14.72 -25.65
C SER A 78 -5.56 15.37 -25.17
N GLY A 79 -5.78 16.65 -25.49
CA GLY A 79 -7.04 17.34 -25.21
C GLY A 79 -7.15 17.91 -23.79
N THR A 80 -8.26 18.63 -23.55
CA THR A 80 -8.51 19.38 -22.32
C THR A 80 -9.73 18.86 -21.58
N TRP A 81 -9.65 18.85 -20.26
CA TRP A 81 -10.79 18.51 -19.41
C TRP A 81 -11.80 19.66 -19.43
N ALA A 82 -13.05 19.39 -19.85
CA ALA A 82 -14.15 20.35 -19.85
C ALA A 82 -13.83 21.73 -20.48
N GLY A 83 -12.99 21.77 -21.52
CA GLY A 83 -12.59 23.03 -22.17
C GLY A 83 -11.62 23.91 -21.36
N SER A 84 -11.08 23.40 -20.26
CA SER A 84 -10.12 24.09 -19.40
C SER A 84 -8.68 24.02 -19.93
N THR A 85 -7.71 24.52 -19.16
CA THR A 85 -6.28 24.30 -19.39
C THR A 85 -5.78 22.99 -18.80
N LEU A 86 -6.60 22.22 -18.08
CA LEU A 86 -6.17 20.96 -17.45
C LEU A 86 -6.24 19.78 -18.44
N PRO A 87 -5.35 18.77 -18.30
CA PRO A 87 -5.34 17.62 -19.20
C PRO A 87 -6.55 16.72 -19.00
N ASP A 88 -6.94 16.06 -20.08
CA ASP A 88 -8.04 15.11 -20.11
C ASP A 88 -7.80 13.87 -19.22
N ASP A 89 -8.84 13.06 -19.03
CA ASP A 89 -8.76 11.86 -18.21
C ASP A 89 -7.86 10.78 -18.80
N ALA A 90 -7.78 10.67 -20.13
CA ALA A 90 -6.98 9.63 -20.77
C ALA A 90 -5.48 9.84 -20.50
N THR A 91 -4.99 11.08 -20.55
CA THR A 91 -3.60 11.42 -20.26
C THR A 91 -3.23 11.11 -18.81
N VAL A 92 -4.11 11.44 -17.86
CA VAL A 92 -3.93 11.13 -16.43
C VAL A 92 -3.91 9.61 -16.20
N VAL A 93 -4.85 8.89 -16.80
CA VAL A 93 -4.93 7.42 -16.70
C VAL A 93 -3.69 6.76 -17.30
N GLN A 94 -3.19 7.25 -18.43
CA GLN A 94 -1.96 6.74 -19.05
C GLN A 94 -0.75 6.93 -18.14
N SER A 95 -0.64 8.08 -17.46
CA SER A 95 0.43 8.31 -16.48
C SER A 95 0.36 7.29 -15.34
N VAL A 96 -0.81 7.12 -14.71
CA VAL A 96 -1.00 6.13 -13.64
C VAL A 96 -0.67 4.72 -14.12
N ASN A 97 -1.16 4.33 -15.31
CA ASN A 97 -0.94 3.01 -15.89
C ASN A 97 0.54 2.75 -16.19
N SER A 98 1.27 3.74 -16.72
CA SER A 98 2.71 3.62 -16.95
C SER A 98 3.49 3.39 -15.65
N SER A 99 3.11 4.07 -14.56
CA SER A 99 3.71 3.88 -13.23
C SER A 99 3.35 2.52 -12.62
N LEU A 100 2.11 2.04 -12.80
CA LEU A 100 1.70 0.71 -12.33
C LEU A 100 2.43 -0.41 -13.10
N LEU A 101 2.52 -0.30 -14.42
CA LEU A 101 3.23 -1.26 -15.26
C LEU A 101 4.74 -1.28 -14.95
N ALA A 102 5.35 -0.12 -14.68
CA ALA A 102 6.74 -0.03 -14.23
C ALA A 102 6.97 -0.74 -12.88
N ALA A 103 5.95 -0.82 -12.03
CA ALA A 103 5.98 -1.56 -10.78
C ALA A 103 5.54 -3.03 -10.91
N HIS A 104 5.33 -3.53 -12.14
CA HIS A 104 4.78 -4.85 -12.43
C HIS A 104 3.39 -5.10 -11.79
N LEU A 105 2.57 -4.06 -11.70
CA LEU A 105 1.18 -4.13 -11.27
C LEU A 105 0.25 -4.08 -12.49
N ASP A 106 -0.83 -4.86 -12.45
CA ASP A 106 -1.81 -4.90 -13.53
C ASP A 106 -2.86 -3.78 -13.30
N PRO A 107 -2.93 -2.77 -14.19
CA PRO A 107 -3.89 -1.68 -14.03
C PRO A 107 -5.35 -2.14 -14.08
N SER A 108 -5.64 -3.29 -14.71
CA SER A 108 -7.01 -3.83 -14.79
C SER A 108 -7.59 -4.25 -13.43
N GLN A 109 -6.73 -4.50 -12.45
CA GLN A 109 -7.13 -4.89 -11.10
C GLN A 109 -7.46 -3.68 -10.21
N ALA A 110 -7.15 -2.46 -10.65
CA ALA A 110 -7.48 -1.25 -9.90
C ALA A 110 -9.00 -1.00 -9.91
N VAL A 111 -9.52 -0.60 -8.76
CA VAL A 111 -10.95 -0.33 -8.55
C VAL A 111 -11.09 1.12 -8.07
N PRO A 112 -12.08 1.88 -8.57
CA PRO A 112 -12.26 3.27 -8.17
C PRO A 112 -12.62 3.33 -6.68
N SER A 113 -12.04 4.31 -5.99
CA SER A 113 -12.41 4.62 -4.61
C SER A 113 -12.81 6.07 -4.53
N THR A 114 -13.82 6.39 -3.72
CA THR A 114 -14.18 7.78 -3.45
C THR A 114 -13.49 8.22 -2.17
N PRO A 115 -12.82 9.40 -2.16
CA PRO A 115 -12.26 9.96 -0.95
C PRO A 115 -13.34 10.13 0.13
N ASN A 116 -12.99 9.85 1.38
CA ASN A 116 -13.86 10.06 2.54
C ASN A 116 -13.08 10.85 3.60
N PRO A 117 -13.54 12.04 4.03
CA PRO A 117 -14.78 12.75 3.64
C PRO A 117 -14.79 13.19 2.17
N VAL A 118 -15.99 13.43 1.63
CA VAL A 118 -16.16 13.90 0.25
C VAL A 118 -15.56 15.30 0.12
N PRO A 119 -14.61 15.52 -0.81
CA PRO A 119 -14.00 16.84 -1.01
C PRO A 119 -15.04 17.87 -1.48
N ARG A 120 -14.93 19.10 -1.01
CA ARG A 120 -15.75 20.22 -1.50
C ARG A 120 -15.08 20.85 -2.74
N PRO A 121 -15.86 21.31 -3.72
CA PRO A 121 -15.33 22.06 -4.85
C PRO A 121 -14.66 23.35 -4.38
N CYS A 122 -13.65 23.77 -5.11
CA CYS A 122 -12.98 25.03 -4.85
C CYS A 122 -13.88 26.23 -5.15
N PRO A 123 -13.94 27.22 -4.25
CA PRO A 123 -14.73 28.43 -4.51
C PRO A 123 -14.08 29.24 -5.63
N GLY A 124 -14.86 29.55 -6.67
CA GLY A 124 -14.42 30.39 -7.79
C GLY A 124 -13.54 29.70 -8.84
N ALA A 125 -13.35 28.38 -8.77
CA ALA A 125 -12.66 27.63 -9.82
C ALA A 125 -13.61 27.39 -11.02
N GLU A 126 -13.14 27.72 -12.23
CA GLU A 126 -13.85 27.44 -13.48
C GLU A 126 -12.97 26.52 -14.35
N PRO A 127 -13.44 25.30 -14.72
CA PRO A 127 -14.73 24.68 -14.41
C PRO A 127 -14.89 24.29 -12.93
N GLU A 128 -16.15 24.14 -12.47
CA GLU A 128 -16.46 23.70 -11.10
C GLU A 128 -15.81 22.35 -10.78
N GLY A 129 -15.29 22.21 -9.56
CA GLY A 129 -14.62 20.98 -9.13
C GLY A 129 -15.54 19.78 -9.07
N ILE A 130 -15.15 18.69 -9.73
CA ILE A 130 -15.90 17.43 -9.73
C ILE A 130 -14.97 16.24 -9.49
N CYS A 131 -15.47 15.26 -8.73
CA CYS A 131 -14.90 13.92 -8.66
C CYS A 131 -15.62 13.06 -9.70
N SER A 132 -14.89 12.57 -10.69
CA SER A 132 -15.43 11.70 -11.74
C SER A 132 -14.59 10.43 -11.86
N GLN A 133 -15.23 9.34 -12.25
CA GLN A 133 -14.50 8.13 -12.62
C GLN A 133 -13.83 8.37 -13.97
N ALA A 134 -12.53 8.10 -14.04
CA ALA A 134 -11.75 8.30 -15.25
C ALA A 134 -12.23 7.40 -16.39
N SER A 135 -11.98 7.80 -17.63
CA SER A 135 -12.19 7.00 -18.84
C SER A 135 -11.52 5.63 -18.71
N GLY A 136 -12.30 4.58 -18.42
CA GLY A 136 -11.82 3.22 -18.12
C GLY A 136 -12.32 2.67 -16.78
N GLY A 137 -12.93 3.49 -15.92
CA GLY A 137 -13.65 3.06 -14.72
C GLY A 137 -12.79 2.54 -13.57
N GLN A 138 -11.46 2.66 -13.66
CA GLN A 138 -10.49 2.11 -12.69
C GLN A 138 -10.08 3.10 -11.59
N PHE A 139 -10.15 4.40 -11.90
CA PHE A 139 -9.61 5.47 -11.04
C PHE A 139 -10.66 6.56 -10.83
N THR A 140 -10.65 7.19 -9.66
CA THR A 140 -11.43 8.40 -9.40
C THR A 140 -10.49 9.61 -9.45
N ILE A 141 -10.80 10.55 -10.34
CA ILE A 141 -10.09 11.81 -10.52
C ILE A 141 -10.97 12.93 -10.00
N CYS A 142 -10.51 13.65 -9.00
CA CYS A 142 -11.12 14.88 -8.54
C CYS A 142 -10.26 16.06 -8.95
N ARG A 143 -10.84 17.02 -9.67
CA ARG A 143 -10.17 18.27 -10.08
C ARG A 143 -10.82 19.46 -9.39
N ASN A 144 -10.06 20.55 -9.24
CA ASN A 144 -10.51 21.80 -8.61
C ASN A 144 -11.20 21.56 -7.26
N MET A 145 -10.61 20.70 -6.42
CA MET A 145 -11.09 20.41 -5.07
C MET A 145 -10.29 21.19 -4.04
N GLN A 146 -10.97 21.61 -2.99
CA GLN A 146 -10.31 22.27 -1.86
C GLN A 146 -9.61 21.21 -0.98
N LEU A 147 -8.31 21.38 -0.74
CA LEU A 147 -7.48 20.46 0.04
C LEU A 147 -7.51 20.77 1.55
N ASN A 148 -7.63 22.05 1.92
CA ASN A 148 -7.66 22.51 3.31
C ASN A 148 -9.08 22.62 3.86
N GLN A 149 -9.81 21.50 3.87
CA GLN A 149 -11.17 21.45 4.39
C GLN A 149 -11.19 21.74 5.90
N GLY A 150 -11.99 22.72 6.34
CA GLY A 150 -12.23 22.99 7.76
C GLY A 150 -11.26 23.98 8.43
N GLU A 151 -10.38 24.62 7.68
CA GLU A 151 -9.53 25.71 8.19
C GLU A 151 -10.01 27.10 7.73
N SER A 152 -9.80 28.12 8.56
CA SER A 152 -10.09 29.53 8.24
C SER A 152 -9.04 30.20 7.33
N SER A 153 -8.18 29.39 6.70
CA SER A 153 -7.13 29.81 5.78
C SER A 153 -7.71 30.00 4.36
N PRO A 154 -7.12 30.83 3.48
CA PRO A 154 -7.54 30.88 2.08
C PRO A 154 -7.63 29.47 1.46
N PRO A 155 -8.65 29.20 0.64
CA PRO A 155 -8.87 27.87 0.08
C PRO A 155 -7.69 27.47 -0.82
N VAL A 156 -7.12 26.30 -0.56
CA VAL A 156 -6.04 25.72 -1.37
C VAL A 156 -6.66 24.74 -2.34
N CYS A 157 -6.55 25.04 -3.63
CA CYS A 157 -7.12 24.22 -4.70
C CYS A 157 -6.13 23.21 -5.26
N GLY A 158 -6.68 22.08 -5.69
CA GLY A 158 -5.87 21.01 -6.24
C GLY A 158 -6.66 19.87 -6.82
N VAL A 159 -5.93 18.78 -7.03
CA VAL A 159 -6.42 17.55 -7.59
C VAL A 159 -6.23 16.41 -6.59
N ILE A 160 -7.15 15.46 -6.62
CA ILE A 160 -7.11 14.26 -5.78
C ILE A 160 -7.27 13.06 -6.70
N ILE A 161 -6.32 12.13 -6.64
CA ILE A 161 -6.39 10.85 -7.33
C ILE A 161 -6.57 9.78 -6.30
N SER A 162 -7.60 8.94 -6.48
CA SER A 162 -7.90 7.86 -5.55
C SER A 162 -8.35 6.59 -6.25
N PHE A 163 -7.82 5.47 -5.76
CA PHE A 163 -8.20 4.13 -6.21
C PHE A 163 -7.85 3.08 -5.15
N GLN A 164 -8.25 1.85 -5.40
CA GLN A 164 -7.98 0.68 -4.57
C GLN A 164 -7.31 -0.40 -5.41
N TYR A 165 -6.37 -1.13 -4.80
CA TYR A 165 -5.70 -2.26 -5.42
C TYR A 165 -5.83 -3.52 -4.57
N PRO A 166 -6.32 -4.65 -5.12
CA PRO A 166 -6.48 -5.89 -4.37
C PRO A 166 -5.12 -6.54 -4.12
N TYR A 167 -4.87 -6.92 -2.86
CA TYR A 167 -3.70 -7.71 -2.47
C TYR A 167 -4.14 -8.94 -1.67
N GLN A 168 -3.51 -10.07 -1.96
CA GLN A 168 -3.79 -11.34 -1.28
C GLN A 168 -2.60 -11.74 -0.42
N PHE A 169 -2.83 -11.88 0.89
CA PHE A 169 -1.83 -12.40 1.81
C PHE A 169 -1.78 -13.92 1.73
N VAL A 170 -0.58 -14.49 1.64
CA VAL A 170 -0.38 -15.94 1.71
C VAL A 170 0.43 -16.25 2.97
N LEU A 171 -0.27 -16.18 4.10
CA LEU A 171 0.29 -16.42 5.42
C LEU A 171 -0.22 -17.78 5.93
N PRO A 172 0.50 -18.89 5.64
CA PRO A 172 0.05 -20.22 6.06
C PRO A 172 -0.12 -20.26 7.59
N PHE A 173 -1.13 -21.01 8.04
CA PHE A 173 -1.49 -21.19 9.47
C PHE A 173 -2.05 -19.95 10.19
N THR A 174 -2.47 -18.91 9.46
CA THR A 174 -3.15 -17.73 10.02
C THR A 174 -4.56 -17.58 9.44
N SER A 175 -5.44 -16.83 10.13
CA SER A 175 -6.78 -16.49 9.63
C SER A 175 -6.75 -15.57 8.40
N LEU A 176 -5.63 -14.90 8.15
CA LEU A 176 -5.42 -14.00 7.01
C LEU A 176 -4.95 -14.73 5.74
N ASN A 177 -4.78 -16.05 5.78
CA ASN A 177 -4.35 -16.82 4.61
C ASN A 177 -5.38 -16.74 3.46
N ASN A 178 -4.92 -16.38 2.27
CA ASN A 178 -5.74 -16.17 1.07
C ASN A 178 -6.85 -15.12 1.19
N GLN A 179 -6.78 -14.25 2.20
CA GLN A 179 -7.69 -13.11 2.28
C GLN A 179 -7.25 -12.00 1.32
N LYS A 180 -8.21 -11.50 0.54
CA LYS A 180 -8.03 -10.34 -0.34
C LYS A 180 -8.37 -9.07 0.42
N ILE A 181 -7.40 -8.18 0.55
CA ILE A 181 -7.55 -6.88 1.18
C ILE A 181 -7.35 -5.80 0.10
N GLN A 182 -8.19 -4.76 0.12
CA GLN A 182 -8.08 -3.63 -0.79
C GLN A 182 -7.17 -2.57 -0.19
N LEU A 183 -6.01 -2.36 -0.81
CA LEU A 183 -5.07 -1.31 -0.45
C LEU A 183 -5.56 -0.01 -1.09
N LYS A 184 -5.83 1.01 -0.26
CA LYS A 184 -6.27 2.33 -0.73
C LYS A 184 -5.05 3.18 -1.09
N ALA A 185 -5.09 3.80 -2.26
CA ALA A 185 -4.20 4.88 -2.65
C ALA A 185 -5.02 6.17 -2.76
N GLN A 186 -4.57 7.22 -2.09
CA GLN A 186 -5.11 8.57 -2.23
C GLN A 186 -3.95 9.55 -2.18
N VAL A 187 -3.86 10.40 -3.18
CA VAL A 187 -2.86 11.46 -3.23
C VAL A 187 -3.54 12.76 -3.60
N GLU A 188 -3.17 13.80 -2.88
CA GLU A 188 -3.64 15.15 -3.06
C GLU A 188 -2.46 16.01 -3.47
N MET A 189 -2.64 16.83 -4.50
CA MET A 189 -1.65 17.81 -4.91
C MET A 189 -2.30 19.13 -5.25
N ARG A 190 -1.58 20.19 -4.94
CA ARG A 190 -1.98 21.54 -5.28
C ARG A 190 -1.97 21.69 -6.80
N ALA A 191 -2.94 22.43 -7.32
CA ALA A 191 -2.90 22.85 -8.72
C ALA A 191 -1.75 23.85 -8.87
N GLU A 192 -0.98 23.71 -9.93
CA GLU A 192 0.08 24.65 -10.29
C GLU A 192 -0.51 25.60 -11.34
N ASP A 193 -0.71 26.88 -10.97
CA ASP A 193 -1.25 27.92 -11.87
C ASP A 193 -0.18 28.48 -12.83
#